data_AF-A0A8T5F9K7-F1
#
_entry.id   AF-A0A8T5F9K7-F1
#
_cell.length_a   1.000
_cell.length_b   1.000
_cell.length_c   1.000
_cell.angle_alpha   90.00
_cell.angle_beta   90.00
_cell.angle_gamma   90.00
#
_symmetry.space_group_name_H-M   'P 1'
#
loop_
_entity.id
_entity.type
_entity.pdbx_description
1 polymer ?
#
loop_
_entity_poly.entity_id
_entity_poly.type
_entity_poly.pdbx_seq_one_letter_code
_entity_poly.pdbx_strand_id
1 'polypeptide(L)'
;MAKICPVDGCDKNSRSKGFCANHYAKWYRYGNPLHVANLKETGKKISEANRGKKRSEITKRKISEAGKGRKHSEASKNKMSESHKGVKLSEKHKKKISEAGKGRKHSEESKKKISKSNKGKIVIIAESTKEKIRKANTGKKHSKETKMKQSESHKGKKNPMYGKTSPNKGKKTTKEIRDKIRKTLTGFKHTEDSKKKMREKIVSEATKIKLKKIANTPERKQLQREVLRRNRQNQTSPTIPESIIMKILTDGGIKYKFNPNIDYITLENKHRKKEVDFLIKPKKIIEFNGHRHYDNRNFKPDDIVTHHNKPTKCQDIWNEENMVLNQIKKEGYSILVVWDLDLKKDLEKTTKRILKFAKD
;
A
#
# COMPACT_ATOMS: atom_id res chain seq x y z
N MET A 1 76.90 68.79 4.62
CA MET A 1 75.86 68.02 3.90
C MET A 1 75.95 66.56 4.31
N ALA A 2 74.84 65.91 4.65
CA ALA A 2 74.85 64.47 4.97
C ALA A 2 75.08 63.68 3.67
N LYS A 3 76.09 62.79 3.64
CA LYS A 3 76.34 61.92 2.47
C LYS A 3 75.18 60.92 2.34
N ILE A 4 74.63 60.76 1.15
CA ILE A 4 73.56 59.78 0.88
C ILE A 4 74.20 58.40 0.63
N CYS A 5 73.45 57.34 0.94
CA CYS A 5 73.82 55.97 0.67
C CYS A 5 74.03 55.75 -0.85
N PRO A 6 75.13 55.11 -1.30
CA PRO A 6 75.45 54.92 -2.72
C PRO A 6 74.65 53.78 -3.37
N VAL A 7 73.75 53.13 -2.62
CA VAL A 7 72.91 52.06 -3.16
C VAL A 7 71.78 52.70 -3.95
N ASP A 8 71.65 52.29 -5.21
CA ASP A 8 70.64 52.80 -6.13
C ASP A 8 69.22 52.66 -5.54
N GLY A 9 68.44 53.74 -5.62
CA GLY A 9 67.12 53.86 -5.00
C GLY A 9 67.10 54.00 -3.46
N CYS A 10 68.22 54.37 -2.82
CA CYS A 10 68.29 54.56 -1.37
C CYS A 10 68.56 56.00 -0.95
N ASP A 11 67.51 56.73 -0.55
CA ASP A 11 67.62 58.14 -0.13
C ASP A 11 68.04 58.33 1.32
N LYS A 12 68.55 57.27 1.97
CA LYS A 12 68.91 57.31 3.40
C LYS A 12 70.31 57.86 3.58
N ASN A 13 70.50 58.68 4.61
CA ASN A 13 71.81 59.16 4.99
C ASN A 13 72.76 58.00 5.30
N SER A 14 73.93 58.07 4.68
CA SER A 14 75.09 57.25 4.96
C SER A 14 75.51 57.41 6.43
N ARG A 15 75.87 56.30 7.06
CA ARG A 15 76.41 56.30 8.43
C ARG A 15 77.85 55.80 8.48
N SER A 16 78.09 54.57 8.04
CA SER A 16 79.38 53.89 8.19
C SER A 16 79.79 53.23 6.89
N LYS A 17 81.07 53.35 6.52
CA LYS A 17 81.64 52.87 5.24
C LYS A 17 80.87 53.33 3.99
N GLY A 18 80.21 54.48 4.05
CA GLY A 18 79.43 55.00 2.92
C GLY A 18 78.00 54.45 2.84
N PHE A 19 77.60 53.41 3.57
CA PHE A 19 76.24 52.85 3.51
C PHE A 19 75.29 53.38 4.60
N CYS A 20 73.97 53.33 4.35
CA CYS A 20 72.96 53.52 5.39
C CYS A 20 72.97 52.33 6.38
N ALA A 21 72.35 52.49 7.57
CA ALA A 21 72.37 51.46 8.62
C ALA A 21 71.90 50.07 8.13
N ASN A 22 70.87 50.01 7.28
CA ASN A 22 70.33 48.74 6.76
C ASN A 22 71.30 48.08 5.76
N HIS A 23 71.81 48.86 4.80
CA HIS A 23 72.75 48.35 3.80
C HIS A 23 74.11 47.99 4.41
N TYR A 24 74.57 48.75 5.41
CA TYR A 24 75.74 48.37 6.21
C TYR A 24 75.51 47.05 6.95
N ALA A 25 74.35 46.87 7.60
CA ALA A 25 74.06 45.65 8.33
C ALA A 25 73.92 44.42 7.41
N LYS A 26 73.42 44.60 6.19
CA LYS A 26 73.38 43.55 5.16
C LYS A 26 74.78 43.23 4.62
N TRP A 27 75.58 44.25 4.32
CA TRP A 27 76.97 44.09 3.91
C TRP A 27 77.80 43.38 5.00
N TYR A 28 77.67 43.79 6.26
CA TYR A 28 78.38 43.18 7.39
C TYR A 28 78.02 41.70 7.58
N ARG A 29 76.74 41.33 7.41
CA ARG A 29 76.28 39.94 7.63
C ARG A 29 76.49 39.03 6.43
N TYR A 30 76.34 39.54 5.23
CA TYR A 30 76.21 38.73 4.01
C TYR A 30 77.21 39.11 2.91
N GLY A 31 78.10 40.06 3.18
CA GLY A 31 79.04 40.61 2.18
C GLY A 31 78.39 41.48 1.10
N ASN A 32 77.06 41.52 1.03
CA ASN A 32 76.30 42.22 -0.01
C ASN A 32 75.26 43.17 0.60
N PRO A 33 75.34 44.50 0.38
CA PRO A 33 74.37 45.46 0.89
C PRO A 33 72.96 45.25 0.33
N LEU A 34 72.81 44.58 -0.80
CA LEU A 34 71.53 44.28 -1.46
C LEU A 34 70.96 42.90 -1.09
N HIS A 35 71.54 42.18 -0.13
CA HIS A 35 71.02 40.85 0.24
C HIS A 35 69.52 40.87 0.59
N VAL A 36 68.77 39.90 0.05
CA VAL A 36 67.35 39.64 0.33
C VAL A 36 67.21 38.19 0.82
N ALA A 37 66.63 38.01 2.00
CA ALA A 37 66.45 36.68 2.59
C ALA A 37 65.37 35.87 1.84
N ASN A 38 65.63 34.57 1.61
CA ASN A 38 64.66 33.67 0.99
C ASN A 38 63.54 33.27 1.97
N LEU A 39 62.40 33.97 1.88
CA LEU A 39 61.24 33.79 2.79
C LEU A 39 60.67 32.36 2.80
N LYS A 40 60.71 31.63 1.67
CA LYS A 40 60.21 30.25 1.59
C LYS A 40 61.11 29.30 2.38
N GLU A 41 62.43 29.49 2.26
CA GLU A 41 63.41 28.69 2.98
C GLU A 41 63.38 28.97 4.48
N THR A 42 63.25 30.25 4.87
CA THR A 42 63.08 30.64 6.28
C THR A 42 61.83 30.04 6.90
N GLY A 43 60.69 30.08 6.19
CA GLY A 43 59.44 29.48 6.65
C GLY A 43 59.54 27.95 6.83
N LYS A 44 60.25 27.26 5.92
CA LYS A 44 60.50 25.82 6.02
C LYS A 44 61.33 25.48 7.27
N LYS A 45 62.42 26.21 7.52
CA LYS A 45 63.27 26.04 8.72
C LYS A 45 62.49 26.25 10.03
N ILE A 46 61.62 27.26 10.07
CA ILE A 46 60.75 27.52 11.24
C ILE A 46 59.72 26.40 11.42
N SER A 47 59.11 25.91 10.34
CA SER A 47 58.14 24.81 10.42
C SER A 47 58.79 23.51 10.90
N GLU A 48 59.99 23.20 10.41
CA GLU A 48 60.79 22.05 10.82
C GLU A 48 61.16 22.14 12.31
N ALA A 49 61.67 23.29 12.75
CA ALA A 49 62.04 23.51 14.15
C ALA A 49 60.86 23.43 15.14
N ASN A 50 59.62 23.58 14.67
CA ASN A 50 58.40 23.49 15.47
C ASN A 50 57.66 22.15 15.34
N ARG A 51 58.07 21.29 14.42
CA ARG A 51 57.42 20.01 14.17
C ARG A 51 57.58 19.10 15.40
N GLY A 52 56.46 18.59 15.92
CA GLY A 52 56.45 17.66 17.06
C GLY A 52 56.63 18.30 18.45
N LYS A 53 56.95 19.59 18.55
CA LYS A 53 57.04 20.29 19.84
C LYS A 53 55.66 20.36 20.51
N LYS A 54 55.52 19.70 21.67
CA LYS A 54 54.31 19.74 22.49
C LYS A 54 54.32 21.00 23.35
N ARG A 55 53.23 21.77 23.29
CA ARG A 55 53.01 22.90 24.21
C ARG A 55 52.74 22.39 25.63
N SER A 56 53.17 23.13 26.64
CA SER A 56 52.84 22.84 28.04
C SER A 56 51.33 22.97 28.30
N GLU A 57 50.82 22.27 29.32
CA GLU A 57 49.40 22.32 29.69
C GLU A 57 48.94 23.73 30.05
N ILE A 58 49.77 24.50 30.75
CA ILE A 58 49.51 25.91 31.07
C ILE A 58 49.32 26.74 29.80
N THR A 59 50.18 26.53 28.80
CA THR A 59 50.09 27.25 27.52
C THR A 59 48.84 26.83 26.74
N LYS A 60 48.51 25.54 26.71
CA LYS A 60 47.27 25.04 26.09
C LYS A 60 46.04 25.66 26.73
N ARG A 61 46.02 25.76 28.06
CA ARG A 61 44.92 26.37 28.83
C ARG A 61 44.74 27.84 28.48
N LYS A 62 45.82 28.65 28.51
CA LYS A 62 45.77 30.07 28.13
C LYS A 62 45.23 30.29 26.71
N ILE A 63 45.66 29.46 25.75
CA ILE A 63 45.17 29.54 24.37
C ILE A 63 43.68 29.16 24.29
N SER A 64 43.27 28.11 24.99
CA SER A 64 41.87 27.66 25.05
C SER A 64 40.96 28.73 25.65
N GLU A 65 41.36 29.34 26.77
CA GLU A 65 40.64 30.42 27.43
C GLU A 65 40.52 31.66 26.53
N ALA A 66 41.61 32.08 25.87
CA ALA A 66 41.60 33.19 24.92
C ALA A 66 40.74 32.95 23.67
N GLY A 67 40.56 31.67 23.28
CA GLY A 67 39.71 31.27 22.15
C GLY A 67 38.24 31.03 22.51
N LYS A 68 37.93 30.87 23.79
CA LYS A 68 36.59 30.53 24.27
C LYS A 68 35.62 31.65 23.93
N GLY A 69 34.56 31.32 23.20
CA GLY A 69 33.52 32.28 22.81
C GLY A 69 33.84 33.13 21.58
N ARG A 70 35.04 33.03 20.98
CA ARG A 70 35.30 33.66 19.68
C ARG A 70 34.38 33.04 18.63
N LYS A 71 33.58 33.90 17.98
CA LYS A 71 32.73 33.51 16.86
C LYS A 71 33.45 33.86 15.56
N HIS A 72 33.43 32.94 14.60
CA HIS A 72 33.89 33.26 13.25
C HIS A 72 32.98 34.31 12.61
N SER A 73 33.57 35.21 11.81
CA SER A 73 32.81 36.11 10.95
C SER A 73 32.03 35.32 9.90
N GLU A 74 30.95 35.90 9.39
CA GLU A 74 30.11 35.23 8.40
C GLU A 74 30.89 34.91 7.11
N ALA A 75 31.74 35.84 6.66
CA ALA A 75 32.66 35.62 5.54
C ALA A 75 33.61 34.42 5.78
N SER A 76 34.11 34.24 7.00
CA SER A 76 34.97 33.10 7.34
C SER A 76 34.20 31.78 7.37
N LYS A 77 32.96 31.79 7.89
CA LYS A 77 32.08 30.62 7.87
C LYS A 77 31.75 30.21 6.43
N ASN A 78 31.49 31.18 5.56
CA ASN A 78 31.17 30.93 4.16
C ASN A 78 32.36 30.29 3.43
N LYS A 79 33.56 30.85 3.55
CA LYS A 79 34.78 30.24 2.96
C LYS A 79 35.01 28.81 3.44
N MET A 80 34.81 28.55 4.74
CA MET A 80 34.93 27.21 5.29
C MET A 80 33.84 26.27 4.75
N SER A 81 32.60 26.74 4.66
CA SER A 81 31.48 25.97 4.11
C SER A 81 31.72 25.62 2.64
N GLU A 82 32.13 26.58 1.81
CA GLU A 82 32.44 26.39 0.40
C GLU A 82 33.57 25.37 0.20
N SER A 83 34.64 25.46 1.00
CA SER A 83 35.76 24.51 0.92
C SER A 83 35.38 23.05 1.22
N HIS A 84 34.34 22.84 2.03
CA HIS A 84 33.85 21.51 2.39
C HIS A 84 32.66 21.06 1.55
N LYS A 85 32.06 21.96 0.77
CA LYS A 85 30.87 21.68 -0.04
C LYS A 85 31.24 20.70 -1.15
N GLY A 86 30.59 19.52 -1.13
CA GLY A 86 30.78 18.48 -2.14
C GLY A 86 32.00 17.58 -1.94
N VAL A 87 32.82 17.80 -0.91
CA VAL A 87 33.97 16.94 -0.61
C VAL A 87 33.48 15.55 -0.19
N LYS A 88 33.72 14.55 -1.04
CA LYS A 88 33.38 13.15 -0.76
C LYS A 88 34.48 12.51 0.09
N LEU A 89 34.13 12.08 1.29
CA LEU A 89 35.05 11.31 2.14
C LEU A 89 35.38 9.95 1.50
N SER A 90 36.62 9.50 1.64
CA SER A 90 37.04 8.18 1.18
C SER A 90 36.39 7.06 2.00
N GLU A 91 36.24 5.87 1.42
CA GLU A 91 35.63 4.72 2.10
C GLU A 91 36.40 4.34 3.39
N LYS A 92 37.73 4.39 3.36
CA LYS A 92 38.57 4.17 4.56
C LYS A 92 38.28 5.19 5.66
N HIS A 93 38.04 6.45 5.29
CA HIS A 93 37.71 7.50 6.25
C HIS A 93 36.29 7.32 6.82
N LYS A 94 35.30 6.96 5.97
CA LYS A 94 33.93 6.63 6.41
C LYS A 94 33.90 5.46 7.39
N LYS A 95 34.68 4.41 7.12
CA LYS A 95 34.78 3.24 7.99
C LYS A 95 35.29 3.61 9.39
N LYS A 96 36.37 4.41 9.47
CA LYS A 96 36.91 4.89 10.75
C LYS A 96 35.91 5.73 11.55
N ILE A 97 35.16 6.61 10.88
CA ILE A 97 34.08 7.38 11.52
C ILE A 97 32.99 6.44 12.05
N SER A 98 32.57 5.47 11.24
CA SER A 98 31.53 4.50 11.61
C SER A 98 31.95 3.64 12.82
N GLU A 99 33.20 3.19 12.86
CA GLU A 99 33.75 2.41 13.97
C GLU A 99 33.82 3.23 15.25
N ALA A 100 34.32 4.47 15.18
CA ALA A 100 34.39 5.36 16.34
C ALA A 100 33.01 5.78 16.89
N GLY A 101 31.97 5.76 16.05
CA GLY A 101 30.59 6.07 16.45
C GLY A 101 29.81 4.87 16.99
N LYS A 102 30.25 3.64 16.72
CA LYS A 102 29.52 2.42 17.07
C LYS A 102 29.45 2.26 18.59
N GLY A 103 28.24 2.13 19.12
CA GLY A 103 28.00 1.91 20.56
C GLY A 103 28.03 3.17 21.43
N ARG A 104 28.26 4.36 20.88
CA ARG A 104 28.09 5.61 21.64
C ARG A 104 26.64 5.75 22.10
N LYS A 105 26.45 5.88 23.41
CA LYS A 105 25.16 6.18 24.03
C LYS A 105 25.17 7.63 24.49
N HIS A 106 24.07 8.35 24.24
CA HIS A 106 23.89 9.68 24.84
C HIS A 106 23.83 9.57 26.37
N SER A 107 24.39 10.57 27.06
CA SER A 107 24.21 10.71 28.51
C SER A 107 22.74 10.96 28.85
N GLU A 108 22.33 10.61 30.07
CA GLU A 108 20.95 10.86 30.54
C GLU A 108 20.58 12.33 30.48
N GLU A 109 21.52 13.23 30.80
CA GLU A 109 21.32 14.68 30.67
C GLU A 109 21.05 15.09 29.21
N SER A 110 21.81 14.55 28.26
CA SER A 110 21.62 14.83 26.83
C SER A 110 20.28 14.30 26.33
N LYS A 111 19.89 13.08 26.74
CA LYS A 111 18.58 12.50 26.42
C LYS A 111 17.43 13.35 26.95
N LYS A 112 17.54 13.85 28.18
CA LYS A 112 16.55 14.76 28.78
C LYS A 112 16.43 16.07 27.98
N LYS A 113 17.55 16.68 27.56
CA LYS A 113 17.53 17.91 26.73
C LYS A 113 16.86 17.67 25.37
N ILE A 114 17.16 16.56 24.69
CA ILE A 114 16.53 16.18 23.42
C ILE A 114 15.03 15.93 23.61
N SER A 115 14.64 15.18 24.66
CA SER A 115 13.24 14.89 24.98
C SER A 115 12.45 16.18 25.25
N LYS A 116 12.97 17.08 26.09
CA LYS A 116 12.35 18.39 26.36
C LYS A 116 12.17 19.22 25.09
N SER A 117 13.18 19.26 24.21
CA SER A 117 13.09 20.03 22.96
C SER A 117 12.05 19.48 21.98
N ASN A 118 11.78 18.17 22.01
CA ASN A 118 10.84 17.50 21.10
C ASN A 118 9.43 17.35 21.68
N LYS A 119 9.27 17.50 23.00
CA LYS A 119 7.98 17.35 23.68
C LYS A 119 6.97 18.39 23.14
N GLY A 120 5.84 17.91 22.62
CA GLY A 120 4.76 18.76 22.11
C GLY A 120 4.95 19.33 20.71
N LYS A 121 6.11 19.09 20.06
CA LYS A 121 6.31 19.51 18.66
C LYS A 121 5.53 18.59 17.72
N ILE A 122 4.46 19.11 17.12
CA ILE A 122 3.76 18.45 16.02
C ILE A 122 4.51 18.79 14.73
N VAL A 123 5.20 17.81 14.16
CA VAL A 123 5.86 17.99 12.87
C VAL A 123 4.80 17.92 11.78
N ILE A 124 4.37 19.08 11.27
CA ILE A 124 3.51 19.17 10.09
C ILE A 124 4.40 19.00 8.86
N ILE A 125 4.34 17.82 8.26
CA ILE A 125 5.14 17.49 7.07
C ILE A 125 4.30 17.80 5.83
N ALA A 126 4.82 18.66 4.95
CA ALA A 126 4.21 18.92 3.65
C ALA A 126 4.10 17.62 2.82
N GLU A 127 3.06 17.50 2.00
CA GLU A 127 2.77 16.26 1.27
C GLU A 127 3.91 15.86 0.31
N SER A 128 4.55 16.85 -0.31
CA SER A 128 5.74 16.64 -1.16
C SER A 128 6.92 16.03 -0.39
N THR A 129 7.09 16.38 0.88
CA THR A 129 8.14 15.83 1.76
C THR A 129 7.76 14.44 2.26
N LYS A 130 6.48 14.20 2.59
CA LYS A 130 6.00 12.84 2.92
C LYS A 130 6.23 11.89 1.77
N GLU A 131 5.98 12.33 0.53
CA GLU A 131 6.17 11.50 -0.65
C GLU A 131 7.65 11.16 -0.88
N LYS A 132 8.57 12.11 -0.67
CA LYS A 132 10.01 11.84 -0.71
C LYS A 132 10.44 10.81 0.32
N ILE A 133 9.95 10.92 1.57
CA ILE A 133 10.22 9.95 2.64
C ILE A 133 9.62 8.58 2.28
N ARG A 134 8.40 8.54 1.75
CA ARG A 134 7.73 7.31 1.31
C ARG A 134 8.53 6.60 0.23
N LYS A 135 8.90 7.30 -0.84
CA LYS A 135 9.73 6.75 -1.93
C LYS A 135 11.08 6.23 -1.41
N ALA A 136 11.75 6.99 -0.54
CA ALA A 136 13.04 6.59 0.02
C ALA A 136 12.97 5.34 0.93
N ASN A 137 11.81 5.04 1.51
CA ASN A 137 11.60 3.89 2.40
C ASN A 137 10.86 2.71 1.75
N THR A 138 10.24 2.94 0.59
CA THR A 138 9.56 1.89 -0.17
C THR A 138 10.57 0.82 -0.59
N GLY A 139 10.25 -0.45 -0.36
CA GLY A 139 11.10 -1.59 -0.70
C GLY A 139 12.24 -1.91 0.27
N LYS A 140 12.55 -1.03 1.24
CA LYS A 140 13.55 -1.34 2.27
C LYS A 140 13.03 -2.42 3.22
N LYS A 141 13.77 -3.53 3.32
CA LYS A 141 13.46 -4.63 4.23
C LYS A 141 14.43 -4.60 5.41
N HIS A 142 13.92 -4.76 6.63
CA HIS A 142 14.77 -5.01 7.79
C HIS A 142 15.59 -6.30 7.59
N SER A 143 16.82 -6.31 8.12
CA SER A 143 17.67 -7.49 8.16
C SER A 143 17.01 -8.61 8.98
N LYS A 144 17.42 -9.86 8.75
CA LYS A 144 16.93 -11.01 9.54
C LYS A 144 17.18 -10.79 11.04
N GLU A 145 18.37 -10.31 11.40
CA GLU A 145 18.75 -10.00 12.77
C GLU A 145 17.85 -8.93 13.42
N THR A 146 17.57 -7.83 12.72
CA THR A 146 16.69 -6.77 13.24
C THR A 146 15.25 -7.27 13.40
N LYS A 147 14.75 -8.06 12.46
CA LYS A 147 13.41 -8.68 12.55
C LYS A 147 13.30 -9.60 13.76
N MET A 148 14.35 -10.36 14.05
CA MET A 148 14.41 -11.24 15.21
C MET A 148 14.37 -10.44 16.52
N LYS A 149 15.22 -9.41 16.67
CA LYS A 149 15.22 -8.53 17.85
C LYS A 149 13.88 -7.85 18.08
N GLN A 150 13.25 -7.36 17.01
CA GLN A 150 11.89 -6.80 17.08
C GLN A 150 10.87 -7.87 17.50
N SER A 151 10.93 -9.08 16.96
CA SER A 151 10.02 -10.16 17.37
C SER A 151 10.16 -10.50 18.86
N GLU A 152 11.39 -10.58 19.36
CA GLU A 152 11.67 -10.88 20.77
C GLU A 152 11.16 -9.80 21.72
N SER A 153 11.26 -8.52 21.35
CA SER A 153 10.75 -7.44 22.19
C SER A 153 9.23 -7.44 22.32
N HIS A 154 8.50 -8.02 21.36
CA HIS A 154 7.04 -8.12 21.37
C HIS A 154 6.51 -9.40 22.06
N LYS A 155 7.38 -10.27 22.56
CA LYS A 155 7.00 -11.54 23.21
C LYS A 155 6.98 -11.42 24.74
N GLY A 156 6.01 -12.10 25.35
CA GLY A 156 5.93 -12.27 26.80
C GLY A 156 5.98 -10.95 27.56
N LYS A 157 6.57 -10.98 28.76
CA LYS A 157 6.68 -9.83 29.68
C LYS A 157 7.43 -8.62 29.10
N LYS A 158 8.20 -8.77 28.01
CA LYS A 158 8.89 -7.66 27.34
C LYS A 158 7.94 -6.76 26.54
N ASN A 159 6.78 -7.28 26.14
CA ASN A 159 5.76 -6.51 25.45
C ASN A 159 5.05 -5.56 26.44
N PRO A 160 5.02 -4.24 26.19
CA PRO A 160 4.34 -3.28 27.06
C PRO A 160 2.84 -3.54 27.30
N MET A 161 2.21 -4.31 26.40
CA MET A 161 0.81 -4.74 26.47
C MET A 161 0.63 -6.14 27.06
N TYR A 162 1.71 -6.81 27.50
CA TYR A 162 1.60 -8.12 28.13
C TYR A 162 0.79 -8.06 29.42
N GLY A 163 -0.21 -8.93 29.54
CA GLY A 163 -1.13 -8.96 30.69
C GLY A 163 -2.12 -7.80 30.74
N LYS A 164 -2.06 -6.82 29.82
CA LYS A 164 -2.99 -5.69 29.79
C LYS A 164 -4.18 -5.99 28.89
N THR A 165 -5.37 -5.65 29.36
CA THR A 165 -6.58 -5.69 28.54
C THR A 165 -6.49 -4.62 27.45
N SER A 166 -6.84 -5.00 26.20
CA SER A 166 -6.91 -4.04 25.10
C SER A 166 -7.88 -2.90 25.46
N PRO A 167 -7.51 -1.62 25.24
CA PRO A 167 -8.41 -0.47 25.47
C PRO A 167 -9.72 -0.52 24.66
N ASN A 168 -9.78 -1.43 23.68
CA ASN A 168 -10.93 -1.65 22.80
C ASN A 168 -11.66 -2.97 23.08
N LYS A 169 -11.29 -3.72 24.13
CA LYS A 169 -11.99 -4.96 24.51
C LYS A 169 -13.45 -4.61 24.88
N GLY A 170 -14.41 -5.26 24.24
CA GLY A 170 -15.85 -5.04 24.46
C GLY A 170 -16.47 -3.84 23.72
N LYS A 171 -15.66 -2.97 23.09
CA LYS A 171 -16.20 -1.86 22.30
C LYS A 171 -16.66 -2.36 20.92
N LYS A 172 -17.96 -2.24 20.64
CA LYS A 172 -18.50 -2.52 19.30
C LYS A 172 -18.04 -1.43 18.35
N THR A 173 -17.46 -1.83 17.21
CA THR A 173 -17.11 -0.89 16.14
C THR A 173 -18.38 -0.28 15.56
N THR A 174 -18.41 1.05 15.45
CA THR A 174 -19.52 1.77 14.81
C THR A 174 -19.59 1.44 13.32
N LYS A 175 -20.76 1.64 12.70
CA LYS A 175 -20.97 1.42 11.26
C LYS A 175 -20.00 2.28 10.44
N GLU A 176 -19.83 3.54 10.83
CA GLU A 176 -18.91 4.48 10.17
C GLU A 176 -17.45 4.01 10.22
N ILE A 177 -16.97 3.52 11.37
CA ILE A 177 -15.60 2.97 11.49
C ILE A 177 -15.47 1.71 10.62
N ARG A 178 -16.48 0.85 10.59
CA ARG A 178 -16.50 -0.35 9.76
C ARG A 178 -16.45 -0.01 8.26
N ASP A 179 -17.19 1.00 7.84
CA ASP A 179 -17.23 1.46 6.46
C ASP A 179 -15.92 2.14 6.05
N LYS A 180 -15.29 2.91 6.95
CA LYS A 180 -13.92 3.45 6.76
C LYS A 180 -12.90 2.33 6.58
N ILE A 181 -12.93 1.29 7.43
CA ILE A 181 -12.05 0.12 7.29
C ILE A 181 -12.33 -0.62 5.97
N ARG A 182 -13.60 -0.77 5.58
CA ARG A 182 -13.97 -1.43 4.33
C ARG A 182 -13.44 -0.66 3.12
N LYS A 183 -13.62 0.66 3.09
CA LYS A 183 -13.16 1.54 2.01
C LYS A 183 -11.64 1.58 1.88
N THR A 184 -10.89 1.42 2.97
CA THR A 184 -9.42 1.36 2.92
C THR A 184 -8.92 -0.01 2.45
N LEU A 185 -9.67 -1.08 2.71
CA LEU A 185 -9.31 -2.44 2.29
C LEU A 185 -9.80 -2.79 0.87
N THR A 186 -10.81 -2.08 0.35
CA THR A 186 -11.25 -2.25 -1.05
C THR A 186 -10.12 -1.96 -2.01
N GLY A 187 -9.76 -2.96 -2.83
CA GLY A 187 -8.66 -2.89 -3.79
C GLY A 187 -7.34 -3.49 -3.31
N PHE A 188 -7.18 -3.77 -2.01
CA PHE A 188 -5.98 -4.45 -1.50
C PHE A 188 -6.04 -5.95 -1.82
N LYS A 189 -5.33 -6.38 -2.85
CA LYS A 189 -5.17 -7.80 -3.19
C LYS A 189 -3.89 -8.33 -2.55
N HIS A 190 -3.99 -9.45 -1.83
CA HIS A 190 -2.80 -10.19 -1.41
C HIS A 190 -1.99 -10.61 -2.64
N THR A 191 -0.67 -10.51 -2.56
CA THR A 191 0.22 -11.11 -3.56
C THR A 191 0.10 -12.63 -3.55
N GLU A 192 0.39 -13.29 -4.67
CA GLU A 192 0.34 -14.76 -4.74
C GLU A 192 1.26 -15.42 -3.71
N ASP A 193 2.45 -14.86 -3.45
CA ASP A 193 3.35 -15.32 -2.38
C ASP A 193 2.74 -15.16 -0.97
N SER A 194 2.02 -14.06 -0.72
CA SER A 194 1.29 -13.88 0.54
C SER A 194 0.13 -14.86 0.66
N LYS A 195 -0.59 -15.16 -0.43
CA LYS A 195 -1.66 -16.16 -0.44
C LYS A 195 -1.10 -17.56 -0.19
N LYS A 196 0.02 -17.90 -0.84
CA LYS A 196 0.75 -19.17 -0.65
C LYS A 196 1.16 -19.35 0.81
N LYS A 197 1.81 -18.36 1.43
CA LYS A 197 2.17 -18.38 2.86
C LYS A 197 0.97 -18.51 3.81
N MET A 198 -0.18 -17.94 3.45
CA MET A 198 -1.41 -18.11 4.24
C MET A 198 -1.98 -19.53 4.10
N ARG A 199 -1.91 -20.14 2.91
CA ARG A 199 -2.32 -21.54 2.67
C ARG A 199 -1.40 -22.54 3.37
N GLU A 200 -0.10 -22.27 3.39
CA GLU A 200 0.95 -23.11 3.99
C GLU A 200 1.04 -22.98 5.52
N LYS A 201 0.27 -22.06 6.13
CA LYS A 201 0.29 -21.87 7.58
C LYS A 201 -0.34 -23.10 8.25
N ILE A 202 0.52 -23.96 8.79
CA ILE A 202 0.12 -25.18 9.50
C ILE A 202 -0.66 -24.78 10.76
N VAL A 203 -1.99 -24.98 10.72
CA VAL A 203 -2.85 -24.88 11.89
C VAL A 203 -2.59 -26.10 12.76
N SER A 204 -2.27 -25.92 14.04
CA SER A 204 -2.03 -27.05 14.95
C SER A 204 -3.24 -27.97 15.02
N GLU A 205 -3.02 -29.26 15.23
CA GLU A 205 -4.09 -30.26 15.23
C GLU A 205 -5.15 -29.96 16.31
N ALA A 206 -4.71 -29.49 17.48
CA ALA A 206 -5.59 -28.99 18.54
C ALA A 206 -6.51 -27.84 18.08
N THR A 207 -6.01 -26.94 17.22
CA THR A 207 -6.81 -25.83 16.67
C THR A 207 -7.79 -26.33 15.61
N LYS A 208 -7.38 -27.29 14.76
CA LYS A 208 -8.30 -27.93 13.80
C LYS A 208 -9.45 -28.63 14.50
N ILE A 209 -9.18 -29.37 15.58
CA ILE A 209 -10.19 -30.04 16.40
C ILE A 209 -11.18 -29.01 16.99
N LYS A 210 -10.69 -27.89 17.53
CA LYS A 210 -11.55 -26.81 18.05
C LYS A 210 -12.42 -26.20 16.96
N LEU A 211 -11.86 -25.89 15.79
CA LEU A 211 -12.61 -25.36 14.65
C LEU A 211 -13.67 -26.35 14.15
N LYS A 212 -13.34 -27.65 14.09
CA LYS A 212 -14.27 -28.72 13.71
C LYS A 212 -15.43 -28.84 14.70
N LYS A 213 -15.17 -28.72 16.01
CA LYS A 213 -16.22 -28.70 17.04
C LYS A 213 -17.16 -27.49 16.87
N ILE A 214 -16.60 -26.29 16.69
CA ILE A 214 -17.38 -25.06 16.47
C ILE A 214 -18.20 -25.14 15.18
N ALA A 215 -17.63 -25.64 14.09
CA ALA A 215 -18.34 -25.78 12.82
C ALA A 215 -19.51 -26.77 12.89
N ASN A 216 -19.48 -27.73 13.83
CA ASN A 216 -20.48 -28.76 13.96
C ASN A 216 -21.59 -28.46 14.98
N THR A 217 -21.61 -27.28 15.60
CA THR A 217 -22.70 -26.92 16.53
C THR A 217 -24.03 -26.79 15.78
N PRO A 218 -25.18 -27.12 16.42
CA PRO A 218 -26.50 -27.02 15.79
C PRO A 218 -26.79 -25.62 15.24
N GLU A 219 -26.46 -24.58 16.02
CA GLU A 219 -26.63 -23.16 15.66
C GLU A 219 -25.83 -22.78 14.40
N ARG A 220 -24.56 -23.22 14.29
CA ARG A 220 -23.72 -22.98 13.12
C ARG A 220 -24.22 -23.72 11.89
N LYS A 221 -24.66 -24.98 12.05
CA LYS A 221 -25.24 -25.76 10.95
C LYS A 221 -26.55 -25.12 10.45
N GLN A 222 -27.39 -24.62 11.36
CA GLN A 222 -28.63 -23.93 11.00
C GLN A 222 -28.37 -22.61 10.28
N LEU A 223 -27.46 -21.77 10.80
CA LEU A 223 -27.03 -20.53 10.14
C LEU A 223 -26.42 -20.81 8.76
N GLN A 224 -25.62 -21.87 8.63
CA GLN A 224 -25.04 -22.27 7.34
C GLN A 224 -26.12 -22.71 6.34
N ARG A 225 -27.14 -23.45 6.79
CA ARG A 225 -28.31 -23.80 5.97
C ARG A 225 -29.09 -22.55 5.55
N GLU A 226 -29.27 -21.58 6.44
CA GLU A 226 -29.94 -20.30 6.13
C GLU A 226 -29.16 -19.47 5.12
N VAL A 227 -27.84 -19.36 5.27
CA VAL A 227 -26.94 -18.68 4.31
C VAL A 227 -26.95 -19.40 2.96
N LEU A 228 -26.92 -20.73 2.94
CA LEU A 228 -27.02 -21.50 1.69
C LEU A 228 -28.37 -21.29 1.01
N ARG A 229 -29.47 -21.21 1.75
CA ARG A 229 -30.80 -20.86 1.22
C ARG A 229 -30.80 -19.45 0.63
N ARG A 230 -30.27 -18.47 1.36
CA ARG A 230 -30.16 -17.06 0.94
C ARG A 230 -29.25 -16.88 -0.29
N ASN A 231 -28.17 -17.64 -0.39
CA ASN A 231 -27.23 -17.57 -1.52
C ASN A 231 -27.76 -18.30 -2.77
N ARG A 232 -28.45 -19.45 -2.59
CA ARG A 232 -29.08 -20.17 -3.71
C ARG A 232 -30.18 -19.35 -4.37
N GLN A 233 -30.91 -18.53 -3.60
CA GLN A 233 -31.91 -17.61 -4.14
C GLN A 233 -31.34 -16.46 -5.00
N ASN A 234 -30.02 -16.24 -5.00
CA ASN A 234 -29.41 -15.05 -5.60
C ASN A 234 -28.38 -15.34 -6.72
N GLN A 235 -28.20 -16.59 -7.19
CA GLN A 235 -27.16 -16.94 -8.17
C GLN A 235 -27.51 -18.11 -9.11
N THR A 236 -28.56 -18.00 -9.91
CA THR A 236 -28.58 -18.67 -11.22
C THR A 236 -28.11 -17.65 -12.26
N SER A 237 -26.91 -17.87 -12.82
CA SER A 237 -26.52 -17.11 -14.02
C SER A 237 -27.44 -17.53 -15.15
N PRO A 238 -27.96 -16.59 -15.96
CA PRO A 238 -28.86 -16.94 -17.04
C PRO A 238 -28.18 -17.93 -17.99
N THR A 239 -28.93 -18.91 -18.48
CA THR A 239 -28.46 -19.81 -19.54
C THR A 239 -28.20 -19.00 -20.83
N ILE A 240 -27.52 -19.60 -21.81
CA ILE A 240 -27.26 -18.94 -23.10
C ILE A 240 -28.58 -18.50 -23.76
N PRO A 241 -29.62 -19.34 -23.85
CA PRO A 241 -30.91 -18.92 -24.40
C PRO A 241 -31.60 -17.81 -23.59
N GLU A 242 -31.59 -17.89 -22.26
CA GLU A 242 -32.12 -16.83 -21.40
C GLU A 242 -31.39 -15.50 -21.66
N SER A 243 -30.06 -15.54 -21.80
CA SER A 243 -29.24 -14.37 -22.13
C SER A 243 -29.59 -13.76 -23.49
N ILE A 244 -29.97 -14.59 -24.47
CA ILE A 244 -30.44 -14.14 -25.80
C ILE A 244 -31.79 -13.42 -25.65
N ILE A 245 -32.75 -14.00 -24.91
CA ILE A 245 -34.06 -13.37 -24.67
C ILE A 245 -33.89 -12.06 -23.90
N MET A 246 -33.03 -12.04 -22.86
CA MET A 246 -32.67 -10.83 -22.11
C MET A 246 -32.17 -9.71 -23.04
N LYS A 247 -31.28 -10.05 -23.96
CA LYS A 247 -30.75 -9.10 -24.95
C LYS A 247 -31.86 -8.60 -25.88
N ILE A 248 -32.70 -9.48 -26.41
CA ILE A 248 -33.84 -9.11 -27.27
C ILE A 248 -34.76 -8.10 -26.57
N LEU A 249 -35.14 -8.37 -25.32
CA LEU A 249 -36.01 -7.48 -24.55
C LEU A 249 -35.33 -6.14 -24.26
N THR A 250 -34.05 -6.16 -23.91
CA THR A 250 -33.26 -4.96 -23.61
C THR A 250 -33.08 -4.08 -24.84
N ASP A 251 -32.67 -4.67 -25.97
CA ASP A 251 -32.51 -3.97 -27.26
C ASP A 251 -33.86 -3.42 -27.76
N GLY A 252 -34.95 -4.12 -27.46
CA GLY A 252 -36.32 -3.68 -27.73
C GLY A 252 -36.87 -2.60 -26.80
N GLY A 253 -36.10 -2.15 -25.79
CA GLY A 253 -36.50 -1.14 -24.82
C GLY A 253 -37.55 -1.63 -23.79
N ILE A 254 -37.73 -2.94 -23.65
CA ILE A 254 -38.74 -3.55 -22.79
C ILE A 254 -38.18 -3.74 -21.37
N LYS A 255 -38.89 -3.21 -20.37
CA LYS A 255 -38.57 -3.44 -18.96
C LYS A 255 -39.16 -4.76 -18.47
N TYR A 256 -38.34 -5.62 -17.90
CA TYR A 256 -38.74 -6.94 -17.40
C TYR A 256 -38.12 -7.26 -16.04
N LYS A 257 -38.65 -8.29 -15.37
CA LYS A 257 -38.03 -8.98 -14.23
C LYS A 257 -37.65 -10.40 -14.65
N PHE A 258 -36.44 -10.83 -14.31
CA PHE A 258 -35.93 -12.19 -14.57
C PHE A 258 -36.12 -13.08 -13.34
N ASN A 259 -36.61 -14.30 -13.54
CA ASN A 259 -36.93 -15.30 -12.52
C ASN A 259 -37.79 -14.81 -11.32
N PRO A 260 -38.86 -14.00 -11.52
CA PRO A 260 -39.75 -13.66 -10.43
C PRO A 260 -40.69 -14.82 -10.07
N ASN A 261 -41.10 -14.88 -8.80
CA ASN A 261 -42.22 -15.71 -8.38
C ASN A 261 -43.53 -14.95 -8.56
N ILE A 262 -44.53 -15.61 -9.15
CA ILE A 262 -45.91 -15.13 -9.25
C ILE A 262 -46.85 -16.04 -8.48
N ASP A 263 -47.89 -15.45 -7.90
CA ASP A 263 -48.95 -16.17 -7.21
C ASP A 263 -50.01 -16.67 -8.20
N TYR A 264 -50.51 -17.90 -7.99
CA TYR A 264 -51.65 -18.46 -8.70
C TYR A 264 -52.47 -19.37 -7.78
N ILE A 265 -53.75 -19.51 -8.08
CA ILE A 265 -54.65 -20.41 -7.36
C ILE A 265 -54.68 -21.78 -8.07
N THR A 266 -54.46 -22.87 -7.34
CA THR A 266 -54.58 -24.23 -7.90
C THR A 266 -56.05 -24.62 -8.10
N LEU A 267 -56.30 -25.72 -8.82
CA LEU A 267 -57.64 -26.32 -8.94
C LEU A 267 -58.27 -26.66 -7.57
N GLU A 268 -57.44 -26.90 -6.55
CA GLU A 268 -57.86 -27.18 -5.17
C GLU A 268 -58.04 -25.91 -4.32
N ASN A 269 -58.11 -24.72 -4.94
CA ASN A 269 -58.21 -23.42 -4.27
C ASN A 269 -57.06 -23.13 -3.29
N LYS A 270 -55.85 -23.65 -3.56
CA LYS A 270 -54.66 -23.36 -2.74
C LYS A 270 -53.82 -22.29 -3.41
N HIS A 271 -53.38 -21.30 -2.63
CA HIS A 271 -52.40 -20.32 -3.09
C HIS A 271 -51.02 -20.97 -3.24
N ARG A 272 -50.46 -20.88 -4.46
CA ARG A 272 -49.12 -21.38 -4.79
C ARG A 272 -48.33 -20.29 -5.52
N LYS A 273 -47.01 -20.48 -5.58
CA LYS A 273 -46.09 -19.62 -6.32
C LYS A 273 -45.40 -20.42 -7.40
N LYS A 274 -45.33 -19.87 -8.61
CA LYS A 274 -44.49 -20.37 -9.71
C LYS A 274 -43.39 -19.35 -9.99
N GLU A 275 -42.15 -19.82 -10.09
CA GLU A 275 -41.03 -19.06 -10.65
C GLU A 275 -41.14 -19.11 -12.18
N VAL A 276 -41.20 -17.95 -12.81
CA VAL A 276 -41.33 -17.81 -14.28
C VAL A 276 -40.08 -17.16 -14.84
N ASP A 277 -39.70 -17.43 -16.09
CA ASP A 277 -38.42 -16.92 -16.61
C ASP A 277 -38.41 -15.39 -16.76
N PHE A 278 -39.45 -14.80 -17.38
CA PHE A 278 -39.55 -13.35 -17.55
C PHE A 278 -40.95 -12.84 -17.25
N LEU A 279 -41.02 -11.79 -16.42
CA LEU A 279 -42.25 -11.02 -16.19
C LEU A 279 -42.12 -9.61 -16.75
N ILE A 280 -43.00 -9.28 -17.70
CA ILE A 280 -43.20 -7.93 -18.23
C ILE A 280 -44.49 -7.39 -17.59
N LYS A 281 -44.36 -6.28 -16.85
CA LYS A 281 -45.50 -5.68 -16.15
C LYS A 281 -46.53 -5.10 -17.14
N PRO A 282 -47.83 -5.15 -16.85
CA PRO A 282 -48.43 -5.63 -15.59
C PRO A 282 -48.61 -7.15 -15.48
N LYS A 283 -49.01 -7.86 -16.55
CA LYS A 283 -49.35 -9.30 -16.50
C LYS A 283 -48.96 -10.08 -17.77
N LYS A 284 -47.75 -9.87 -18.30
CA LYS A 284 -47.21 -10.66 -19.42
C LYS A 284 -46.03 -11.50 -18.99
N ILE A 285 -46.04 -12.78 -19.34
CA ILE A 285 -45.00 -13.74 -18.96
C ILE A 285 -44.39 -14.33 -20.23
N ILE A 286 -43.06 -14.46 -20.26
CA ILE A 286 -42.36 -15.28 -21.24
C ILE A 286 -41.72 -16.44 -20.49
N GLU A 287 -42.09 -17.66 -20.87
CA GLU A 287 -41.48 -18.91 -20.37
C GLU A 287 -40.58 -19.51 -21.47
N PHE A 288 -39.37 -19.88 -21.09
CA PHE A 288 -38.38 -20.49 -21.96
C PHE A 288 -38.31 -22.02 -21.75
N ASN A 289 -38.79 -22.75 -22.76
CA ASN A 289 -38.78 -24.20 -22.73
C ASN A 289 -37.50 -24.76 -23.36
N GLY A 290 -36.52 -25.08 -22.50
CA GLY A 290 -35.30 -25.81 -22.85
C GLY A 290 -35.46 -27.33 -22.96
N HIS A 291 -34.34 -28.05 -23.06
CA HIS A 291 -34.29 -29.52 -23.19
C HIS A 291 -35.08 -30.29 -22.13
N ARG A 292 -35.21 -29.75 -20.91
CA ARG A 292 -35.92 -30.38 -19.78
C ARG A 292 -37.44 -30.36 -19.91
N HIS A 293 -37.97 -29.64 -20.90
CA HIS A 293 -39.40 -29.57 -21.20
C HIS A 293 -39.81 -30.58 -22.27
N TYR A 294 -38.85 -31.36 -22.81
CA TYR A 294 -39.09 -32.45 -23.74
C TYR A 294 -39.98 -32.02 -24.91
N ASP A 295 -39.44 -31.17 -25.79
CA ASP A 295 -40.16 -30.63 -26.94
C ASP A 295 -40.89 -31.74 -27.74
N ASN A 296 -42.19 -31.59 -27.96
CA ASN A 296 -43.03 -32.59 -28.62
C ASN A 296 -42.66 -32.85 -30.09
N ARG A 297 -41.80 -32.01 -30.68
CA ARG A 297 -41.19 -32.27 -32.00
C ARG A 297 -40.10 -33.33 -31.94
N ASN A 298 -39.51 -33.54 -30.76
CA ASN A 298 -38.42 -34.47 -30.52
C ASN A 298 -38.84 -35.68 -29.65
N PHE A 299 -39.93 -35.58 -28.90
CA PHE A 299 -40.41 -36.60 -27.96
C PHE A 299 -41.88 -36.94 -28.21
N LYS A 300 -42.23 -38.22 -28.01
CA LYS A 300 -43.60 -38.73 -28.10
C LYS A 300 -44.29 -38.72 -26.72
N PRO A 301 -45.63 -38.66 -26.67
CA PRO A 301 -46.39 -38.71 -25.42
C PRO A 301 -46.02 -39.87 -24.49
N ASP A 302 -45.78 -41.06 -25.06
CA ASP A 302 -45.49 -42.31 -24.33
C ASP A 302 -44.02 -42.47 -23.94
N ASP A 303 -43.14 -41.55 -24.35
CA ASP A 303 -41.72 -41.63 -24.01
C ASP A 303 -41.52 -41.41 -22.51
N ILE A 304 -40.78 -42.33 -21.88
CA ILE A 304 -40.38 -42.24 -20.47
C ILE A 304 -39.03 -41.54 -20.39
N VAL A 305 -39.00 -40.40 -19.69
CA VAL A 305 -37.81 -39.58 -19.49
C VAL A 305 -37.50 -39.43 -18.00
N THR A 306 -36.27 -39.04 -17.67
CA THR A 306 -35.88 -38.78 -16.28
C THR A 306 -36.19 -37.33 -15.91
N HIS A 307 -37.30 -37.08 -15.23
CA HIS A 307 -37.70 -35.75 -14.77
C HIS A 307 -37.62 -35.69 -13.23
N HIS A 308 -36.88 -34.71 -12.70
CA HIS A 308 -36.61 -34.59 -11.25
C HIS A 308 -36.12 -35.90 -10.56
N ASN A 309 -35.25 -36.65 -11.25
CA ASN A 309 -34.71 -37.95 -10.82
C ASN A 309 -35.76 -39.07 -10.70
N LYS A 310 -36.89 -38.94 -11.40
CA LYS A 310 -37.93 -39.97 -11.48
C LYS A 310 -38.21 -40.32 -12.95
N PRO A 311 -38.48 -41.59 -13.27
CA PRO A 311 -39.07 -41.95 -14.56
C PRO A 311 -40.45 -41.30 -14.66
N THR A 312 -40.68 -40.52 -15.70
CA THR A 312 -41.94 -39.80 -15.91
C THR A 312 -42.26 -39.78 -17.39
N LYS A 313 -43.53 -40.00 -17.74
CA LYS A 313 -44.01 -39.96 -19.12
C LYS A 313 -44.06 -38.51 -19.61
N CYS A 314 -43.61 -38.24 -20.84
CA CYS A 314 -43.59 -36.88 -21.39
C CYS A 314 -44.97 -36.22 -21.35
N GLN A 315 -46.03 -37.00 -21.64
CA GLN A 315 -47.40 -36.51 -21.55
C GLN A 315 -47.77 -35.96 -20.16
N ASP A 316 -47.32 -36.61 -19.09
CA ASP A 316 -47.65 -36.18 -17.72
C ASP A 316 -46.94 -34.86 -17.37
N ILE A 317 -45.71 -34.69 -17.84
CA ILE A 317 -44.94 -33.44 -17.67
C ILE A 317 -45.65 -32.30 -18.40
N TRP A 318 -46.06 -32.51 -19.64
CA TRP A 318 -46.79 -31.49 -20.40
C TRP A 318 -48.15 -31.19 -19.79
N ASN A 319 -48.86 -32.20 -19.28
CA ASN A 319 -50.15 -32.03 -18.61
C ASN A 319 -50.02 -31.18 -17.35
N GLU A 320 -49.02 -31.46 -16.51
CA GLU A 320 -48.75 -30.71 -15.28
C GLU A 320 -48.40 -29.25 -15.60
N GLU A 321 -47.48 -29.03 -16.54
CA GLU A 321 -47.06 -27.69 -16.95
C GLU A 321 -48.24 -26.90 -17.53
N ASN A 322 -49.01 -27.50 -18.45
CA ASN A 322 -50.19 -26.87 -19.03
C ASN A 322 -51.26 -26.56 -17.96
N MET A 323 -51.48 -27.46 -17.00
CA MET A 323 -52.40 -27.21 -15.90
C MET A 323 -52.00 -25.96 -15.12
N VAL A 324 -50.72 -25.82 -14.75
CA VAL A 324 -50.22 -24.67 -14.01
C VAL A 324 -50.31 -23.38 -14.83
N LEU A 325 -49.85 -23.40 -16.09
CA LEU A 325 -49.92 -22.23 -16.98
C LEU A 325 -51.37 -21.80 -17.24
N ASN A 326 -52.31 -22.74 -17.32
CA ASN A 326 -53.73 -22.44 -17.47
C ASN A 326 -54.32 -21.78 -16.22
N GLN A 327 -53.91 -22.17 -15.00
CA GLN A 327 -54.32 -21.44 -13.80
C GLN A 327 -53.76 -20.02 -13.79
N ILE A 328 -52.49 -19.84 -14.17
CA ILE A 328 -51.88 -18.50 -14.24
C ILE A 328 -52.60 -17.63 -15.28
N LYS A 329 -53.03 -18.20 -16.41
CA LYS A 329 -53.87 -17.49 -17.39
C LYS A 329 -55.21 -17.05 -16.81
N LYS A 330 -55.84 -17.87 -15.95
CA LYS A 330 -57.10 -17.50 -15.25
C LYS A 330 -56.93 -16.32 -14.30
N GLU A 331 -55.73 -16.15 -13.74
CA GLU A 331 -55.37 -14.95 -12.96
C GLU A 331 -55.16 -13.69 -13.83
N GLY A 332 -55.38 -13.79 -15.14
CA GLY A 332 -55.32 -12.68 -16.10
C GLY A 332 -53.93 -12.44 -16.70
N TYR A 333 -53.03 -13.41 -16.65
CA TYR A 333 -51.73 -13.31 -17.30
C TYR A 333 -51.77 -13.79 -18.76
N SER A 334 -51.17 -13.01 -19.66
CA SER A 334 -50.81 -13.47 -20.99
C SER A 334 -49.47 -14.18 -20.93
N ILE A 335 -49.35 -15.35 -21.54
CA ILE A 335 -48.13 -16.17 -21.48
C ILE A 335 -47.66 -16.51 -22.90
N LEU A 336 -46.40 -16.21 -23.20
CA LEU A 336 -45.70 -16.66 -24.39
C LEU A 336 -44.68 -17.75 -24.01
N VAL A 337 -44.81 -18.93 -24.60
CA VAL A 337 -43.81 -20.00 -24.48
C VAL A 337 -42.82 -19.90 -25.65
N VAL A 338 -41.53 -19.86 -25.35
CA VAL A 338 -40.43 -19.82 -26.31
C VAL A 338 -39.63 -21.09 -26.19
N TRP A 339 -39.63 -21.92 -27.23
CA TRP A 339 -38.85 -23.15 -27.25
C TRP A 339 -37.40 -22.90 -27.67
N ASP A 340 -36.46 -23.66 -27.10
CA ASP A 340 -35.05 -23.66 -27.49
C ASP A 340 -34.86 -23.93 -28.99
N LEU A 341 -35.66 -24.83 -29.56
CA LEU A 341 -35.61 -25.13 -30.99
C LEU A 341 -36.02 -23.93 -31.86
N ASP A 342 -36.98 -23.12 -31.41
CA ASP A 342 -37.42 -21.92 -32.14
C ASP A 342 -36.30 -20.87 -32.17
N LEU A 343 -35.69 -20.61 -31.01
CA LEU A 343 -34.57 -19.67 -30.89
C LEU A 343 -33.35 -20.09 -31.74
N LYS A 344 -33.08 -21.40 -31.82
CA LYS A 344 -31.96 -21.93 -32.60
C LYS A 344 -32.23 -21.97 -34.11
N LYS A 345 -33.47 -22.29 -34.51
CA LYS A 345 -33.83 -22.47 -35.92
C LYS A 345 -34.00 -21.14 -36.65
N ASP A 346 -34.69 -20.19 -36.03
CA ASP A 346 -34.99 -18.90 -36.65
C ASP A 346 -35.05 -17.81 -35.57
N LEU A 347 -33.87 -17.26 -35.27
CA LEU A 347 -33.71 -16.23 -34.25
C LEU A 347 -34.50 -14.96 -34.62
N GLU A 348 -34.46 -14.53 -35.88
CA GLU A 348 -35.11 -13.28 -36.31
C GLU A 348 -36.63 -13.35 -36.16
N LYS A 349 -37.25 -14.44 -36.63
CA LYS A 349 -38.68 -14.66 -36.46
C LYS A 349 -39.08 -14.76 -35.00
N THR A 350 -38.27 -15.44 -34.19
CA THR A 350 -38.51 -15.58 -32.75
C THR A 350 -38.36 -14.23 -32.03
N THR A 351 -37.37 -13.41 -32.39
CA THR A 351 -37.21 -12.04 -31.92
C THR A 351 -38.43 -11.19 -32.23
N LYS A 352 -38.93 -11.22 -33.47
CA LYS A 352 -40.16 -10.48 -33.86
C LYS A 352 -41.37 -10.94 -33.03
N ARG A 353 -41.51 -12.25 -32.80
CA ARG A 353 -42.59 -12.82 -31.98
C ARG A 353 -42.51 -12.35 -30.52
N ILE A 354 -41.33 -12.39 -29.92
CA ILE A 354 -41.09 -11.94 -28.53
C ILE A 354 -41.40 -10.45 -28.39
N LEU A 355 -40.87 -9.61 -29.29
CA LEU A 355 -41.06 -8.17 -29.22
C LEU A 355 -42.51 -7.76 -29.47
N LYS A 356 -43.19 -8.44 -30.40
CA LYS A 356 -44.63 -8.23 -30.65
C LYS A 356 -45.43 -8.50 -29.38
N PHE A 357 -45.29 -9.69 -28.80
CA PHE A 357 -45.97 -10.04 -27.56
C PHE A 357 -45.65 -9.10 -26.39
N ALA A 358 -44.39 -8.67 -26.26
CA ALA A 358 -43.98 -7.76 -25.21
C ALA A 358 -44.66 -6.38 -25.32
N LYS A 359 -44.83 -5.87 -26.55
CA LYS A 359 -45.37 -4.54 -26.86
C LYS A 359 -46.90 -4.49 -26.91
N ASP A 360 -47.53 -5.53 -27.48
CA ASP A 360 -49.00 -5.69 -27.61
C ASP A 360 -49.63 -5.99 -26.25
#